data_AF-A0A2Z6RMK2-F1
#
_entry.id   AF-A0A2Z6RMK2-F1
#
_cell.length_a   1.000
_cell.length_b   1.000
_cell.length_c   1.000
_cell.angle_alpha   90.00
_cell.angle_beta   90.00
_cell.angle_gamma   90.00
#
_symmetry.space_group_name_H-M   'P 1'
#
loop_
_entity.id
_entity.type
_entity.pdbx_description
1 polymer ?
#
loop_
_entity_poly.entity_id
_entity_poly.type
_entity_poly.pdbx_seq_one_letter_code
_entity_poly.pdbx_strand_id
1 'polypeptide(L)'
;MKFFLLTTLTFFALILCIASLPQTPDFGVSPTIFVKLSGTADRDKEPTIQIFPLNSDLKVKWTSVGIKDNPAVLIQVYYIYPTLPKPIYLPILKKPKETYLNENSFTLKLDSNLFEANEKFYKVTISLKDDEEVVGTSKSFGVCNKCK
;
A
#
# COMPACT_ATOMS: atom_id res chain seq x y z
N MET A 1 2.13 68.14 -22.49
CA MET A 1 1.77 67.05 -21.54
C MET A 1 0.82 66.07 -22.21
N LYS A 2 1.34 65.02 -22.86
CA LYS A 2 0.54 63.98 -23.57
C LYS A 2 1.20 62.58 -23.51
N PHE A 3 2.01 62.32 -22.49
CA PHE A 3 2.79 61.08 -22.37
C PHE A 3 2.57 60.34 -21.04
N PHE A 4 1.43 60.54 -20.39
CA PHE A 4 1.12 59.91 -19.09
C PHE A 4 -0.08 58.97 -19.09
N LEU A 5 -0.67 58.67 -20.25
CA LEU A 5 -1.88 57.84 -20.35
C LEU A 5 -1.65 56.48 -21.03
N LEU A 6 -0.46 56.20 -21.57
CA LEU A 6 -0.19 54.94 -22.27
C LEU A 6 0.39 53.85 -21.37
N THR A 7 1.00 54.21 -20.23
CA THR A 7 1.68 53.26 -19.33
C THR A 7 0.76 52.58 -18.33
N THR A 8 -0.47 53.06 -18.15
CA THR A 8 -1.46 52.44 -17.26
C THR A 8 -2.31 51.36 -17.94
N LEU A 9 -2.40 51.36 -19.28
CA LEU A 9 -3.24 50.38 -20.01
C LEU A 9 -2.58 49.00 -20.17
N THR A 10 -1.25 48.92 -20.14
CA THR A 10 -0.52 47.65 -20.26
C THR A 10 -0.44 46.86 -18.95
N PHE A 11 -0.74 47.48 -17.81
CA PHE A 11 -0.69 46.79 -16.51
C PHE A 11 -1.96 45.98 -16.22
N PHE A 12 -3.11 46.38 -16.77
CA PHE A 12 -4.39 45.67 -16.55
C PHE A 12 -4.59 44.44 -17.45
N ALA A 13 -3.96 44.40 -18.62
CA ALA A 13 -4.04 43.23 -19.50
C ALA A 13 -3.20 42.04 -19.00
N LEU A 14 -2.16 42.28 -18.21
CA LEU A 14 -1.28 41.21 -17.70
C LEU A 14 -1.86 40.48 -16.48
N ILE A 15 -2.76 41.11 -15.72
CA ILE A 15 -3.34 40.54 -14.49
C ILE A 15 -4.48 39.55 -14.82
N LEU A 16 -5.14 39.70 -15.96
CA LEU A 16 -6.28 38.85 -16.36
C LEU A 16 -5.88 37.52 -17.03
N CYS A 17 -4.61 37.30 -17.36
CA CYS A 17 -4.13 36.00 -17.88
C CYS A 17 -3.72 35.00 -16.79
N ILE A 18 -3.68 35.38 -15.51
CA ILE A 18 -3.31 34.46 -14.42
C ILE A 18 -4.55 33.74 -13.85
N ALA A 19 -5.76 34.25 -14.13
CA ALA A 19 -7.01 33.71 -13.60
C ALA A 19 -7.66 32.61 -14.45
N SER A 20 -7.06 32.21 -15.57
CA SER A 20 -7.66 31.28 -16.55
C SER A 20 -6.92 29.94 -16.70
N LEU A 21 -6.13 29.54 -15.70
CA LEU A 21 -5.89 28.12 -15.50
C LEU A 21 -7.14 27.55 -14.83
N PRO A 22 -7.90 26.65 -15.47
CA PRO A 22 -8.82 25.81 -14.71
C PRO A 22 -7.95 25.02 -13.74
N GLN A 23 -7.88 25.46 -12.49
CA GLN A 23 -7.64 24.55 -11.39
C GLN A 23 -8.87 23.67 -11.35
N THR A 24 -8.91 22.66 -12.22
CA THR A 24 -9.65 21.44 -11.89
C THR A 24 -9.20 21.10 -10.48
N PRO A 25 -10.11 21.02 -9.49
CA PRO A 25 -9.74 20.42 -8.23
C PRO A 25 -9.24 19.03 -8.60
N ASP A 26 -7.93 18.86 -8.60
CA ASP A 26 -7.32 17.55 -8.57
C ASP A 26 -7.72 17.07 -7.19
N PHE A 27 -8.89 16.43 -7.11
CA PHE A 27 -9.26 15.61 -5.98
C PHE A 27 -8.18 14.54 -5.97
N GLY A 28 -7.04 14.89 -5.35
CA GLY A 28 -5.82 14.12 -5.40
C GLY A 28 -6.18 12.75 -4.90
N VAL A 29 -6.30 11.81 -5.84
CA VAL A 29 -6.61 10.44 -5.51
C VAL A 29 -5.41 9.98 -4.71
N SER A 30 -5.56 9.90 -3.39
CA SER A 30 -4.44 9.56 -2.52
C SER A 30 -3.91 8.20 -2.98
N PRO A 31 -2.62 8.10 -3.33
CA PRO A 31 -2.05 6.89 -3.90
C PRO A 31 -2.31 5.73 -2.94
N THR A 32 -3.04 4.73 -3.42
CA THR A 32 -3.49 3.61 -2.59
C THR A 32 -3.21 2.29 -3.29
N ILE A 33 -2.67 1.33 -2.54
CA ILE A 33 -2.43 -0.04 -2.99
C ILE A 33 -3.37 -0.99 -2.24
N PHE A 34 -4.22 -1.70 -2.97
CA PHE A 34 -5.10 -2.73 -2.43
C PHE A 34 -4.38 -4.08 -2.43
N VAL A 35 -4.16 -4.65 -1.25
CA VAL A 35 -3.41 -5.91 -1.10
C VAL A 35 -4.38 -7.09 -0.90
N LYS A 36 -4.36 -8.05 -1.81
CA LYS A 36 -5.13 -9.30 -1.75
C LYS A 36 -4.20 -10.48 -1.48
N LEU A 37 -4.58 -11.32 -0.52
CA LEU A 37 -3.90 -12.56 -0.21
C LEU A 37 -4.65 -13.73 -0.86
N SER A 38 -3.91 -14.69 -1.42
CA SER A 38 -4.48 -15.90 -2.04
C SER A 38 -3.55 -17.09 -1.85
N GLY A 39 -4.12 -18.28 -1.65
CA GLY A 39 -3.36 -19.52 -1.39
C GLY A 39 -4.27 -20.74 -1.41
N THR A 40 -3.74 -21.91 -1.02
CA THR A 40 -4.46 -23.20 -1.03
C THR A 40 -5.66 -23.29 -0.07
N ALA A 41 -5.95 -22.24 0.70
CA ALA A 41 -7.01 -22.20 1.70
C ALA A 41 -8.27 -21.43 1.26
N ASP A 42 -8.47 -21.20 -0.03
CA ASP A 42 -9.68 -20.56 -0.55
C ASP A 42 -10.85 -21.56 -0.42
N ARG A 43 -11.56 -21.51 0.71
CA ARG A 43 -12.78 -22.30 0.97
C ARG A 43 -14.00 -21.39 0.87
N ASP A 44 -15.10 -21.94 0.35
CA ASP A 44 -16.39 -21.31 0.02
C ASP A 44 -17.18 -20.68 1.18
N LYS A 45 -16.59 -20.54 2.37
CA LYS A 45 -17.15 -19.76 3.47
C LYS A 45 -16.06 -18.82 3.94
N GLU A 46 -16.16 -17.53 3.63
CA GLU A 46 -15.21 -16.51 4.10
C GLU A 46 -15.13 -16.58 5.64
N PRO A 47 -14.06 -17.14 6.24
CA PRO A 47 -13.79 -16.79 7.62
C PRO A 47 -13.48 -15.28 7.66
N THR A 48 -13.84 -14.60 8.75
CA THR A 48 -13.48 -13.19 8.96
C THR A 48 -11.97 -12.95 8.82
N ILE A 49 -11.16 -13.99 9.09
CA ILE A 49 -9.70 -14.02 8.94
C ILE A 49 -9.31 -15.25 8.13
N GLN A 50 -8.60 -15.04 7.01
CA GLN A 50 -8.09 -16.14 6.18
C GLN A 50 -6.96 -16.89 6.90
N ILE A 51 -6.94 -18.22 6.83
CA ILE A 51 -5.95 -19.06 7.50
C ILE A 51 -5.22 -19.90 6.45
N PHE A 52 -3.90 -19.83 6.41
CA PHE A 52 -3.08 -20.54 5.42
C PHE A 52 -2.27 -21.68 6.05
N PRO A 53 -1.99 -22.78 5.32
CA PRO A 53 -1.12 -23.84 5.82
C PRO A 53 0.32 -23.38 6.03
N LEU A 54 0.92 -23.78 7.16
CA LEU A 54 2.35 -23.64 7.37
C LEU A 54 3.11 -24.42 6.29
N ASN A 55 4.28 -23.91 5.91
CA ASN A 55 5.11 -24.41 4.82
C ASN A 55 4.45 -24.35 3.43
N SER A 56 3.35 -23.62 3.28
CA SER A 56 2.75 -23.32 1.98
C SER A 56 3.23 -21.99 1.40
N ASP A 57 2.96 -21.82 0.12
CA ASP A 57 3.20 -20.57 -0.61
C ASP A 57 1.96 -19.67 -0.53
N LEU A 58 2.14 -18.48 0.04
CA LEU A 58 1.14 -17.43 0.08
C LEU A 58 1.40 -16.42 -1.04
N LYS A 59 0.44 -16.27 -1.95
CA LYS A 59 0.51 -15.26 -3.01
C LYS A 59 -0.05 -13.94 -2.50
N VAL A 60 0.83 -12.95 -2.37
CA VAL A 60 0.49 -11.55 -2.15
C VAL A 60 0.29 -10.91 -3.51
N LYS A 61 -0.89 -10.38 -3.79
CA LYS A 61 -1.19 -9.64 -5.03
C LYS A 61 -1.63 -8.23 -4.68
N TRP A 62 -1.40 -7.29 -5.57
CA TRP A 62 -1.86 -5.92 -5.35
C TRP A 62 -2.32 -5.21 -6.62
N THR A 63 -3.18 -4.21 -6.43
CA THR A 63 -3.59 -3.26 -7.46
C THR A 63 -3.40 -1.85 -6.92
N SER A 64 -2.95 -0.92 -7.77
CA SER A 64 -2.75 0.49 -7.41
C SER A 64 -3.83 1.38 -8.00
N VAL A 65 -4.18 2.43 -7.26
CA VAL A 65 -5.06 3.51 -7.72
C VAL A 65 -4.38 4.84 -7.38
N GLY A 66 -4.34 5.77 -8.34
CA GLY A 66 -3.71 7.08 -8.15
C GLY A 66 -2.18 7.12 -8.29
N ILE A 67 -1.53 5.97 -8.56
CA ILE A 67 -0.08 5.90 -8.82
C ILE A 67 0.13 5.71 -10.32
N LYS A 68 0.69 6.73 -11.00
CA LYS A 68 0.89 6.73 -12.45
C LYS A 68 2.23 6.12 -12.87
N ASP A 69 3.26 6.32 -12.07
CA ASP A 69 4.59 5.78 -12.32
C ASP A 69 4.73 4.33 -11.83
N ASN A 70 5.87 3.71 -12.11
CA ASN A 70 6.22 2.37 -11.61
C ASN A 70 7.30 2.46 -10.52
N PRO A 71 6.98 2.96 -9.31
CA PRO A 71 7.96 3.08 -8.24
C PRO A 71 8.41 1.70 -7.73
N ALA A 72 9.59 1.68 -7.12
CA ALA A 72 9.98 0.56 -6.28
C ALA A 72 9.15 0.56 -4.99
N VAL A 73 8.75 -0.63 -4.55
CA VAL A 73 7.96 -0.84 -3.34
C VAL A 73 8.64 -1.83 -2.42
N LEU A 74 8.40 -1.66 -1.12
CA LEU A 74 8.90 -2.51 -0.06
C LEU A 74 7.75 -3.32 0.53
N ILE A 75 7.87 -4.64 0.45
CA ILE A 75 6.92 -5.59 1.05
C ILE A 75 7.47 -6.00 2.41
N GLN A 76 6.68 -5.76 3.45
CA GLN A 76 6.99 -6.16 4.81
C GLN A 76 5.89 -7.07 5.36
N VAL A 77 6.27 -7.97 6.26
CA VAL A 77 5.34 -8.87 6.95
C VAL A 77 5.52 -8.66 8.44
N TYR A 78 4.40 -8.47 9.12
CA TYR A 78 4.36 -8.20 10.55
C TYR A 78 3.56 -9.29 11.27
N TYR A 79 4.09 -9.75 12.39
CA TYR A 79 3.32 -10.40 13.43
C TYR A 79 2.52 -9.34 14.22
N ILE A 80 1.23 -9.58 14.40
CA ILE A 80 0.32 -8.73 15.16
C ILE A 80 0.25 -9.27 16.58
N TYR A 81 0.96 -8.64 17.50
CA TYR A 81 0.95 -8.98 18.91
C TYR A 81 -0.22 -8.25 19.60
N PRO A 82 -1.22 -8.95 20.14
CA PRO A 82 -2.45 -8.33 20.67
C PRO A 82 -2.21 -7.78 22.08
N THR A 83 -1.53 -6.65 22.18
CA THR A 83 -1.36 -5.89 23.43
C THR A 83 -2.46 -4.86 23.64
N LEU A 84 -2.66 -4.47 24.90
CA LEU A 84 -3.53 -3.35 25.27
C LEU A 84 -2.70 -2.09 25.54
N PRO A 85 -3.20 -0.89 25.19
CA PRO A 85 -4.48 -0.61 24.55
C PRO A 85 -4.47 -0.81 23.02
N LYS A 86 -3.29 -1.02 22.42
CA LYS A 86 -3.11 -1.18 20.97
C LYS A 86 -2.19 -2.36 20.67
N PRO A 87 -2.41 -3.06 19.54
CA PRO A 87 -1.52 -4.12 19.11
C PRO A 87 -0.15 -3.56 18.76
N ILE A 88 0.89 -4.37 19.00
CA ILE A 88 2.25 -4.11 18.56
C ILE A 88 2.50 -4.90 17.28
N TYR A 89 3.16 -4.27 16.30
CA TYR A 89 3.54 -4.92 15.04
C TYR A 89 5.04 -5.23 15.07
N LEU A 90 5.38 -6.51 14.93
CA LEU A 90 6.78 -6.98 14.93
C LEU A 90 7.16 -7.48 13.54
N PRO A 91 8.16 -6.90 12.86
CA PRO A 91 8.58 -7.36 11.55
C PRO A 91 9.19 -8.76 11.67
N ILE A 92 8.74 -9.70 10.84
CA ILE A 92 9.25 -11.09 10.86
C ILE A 92 10.30 -11.34 9.77
N LEU A 93 10.33 -10.52 8.73
CA LEU A 93 11.37 -10.59 7.69
C LEU A 93 12.61 -9.82 8.17
N LYS A 94 13.80 -10.42 8.03
CA LYS A 94 15.08 -9.76 8.36
C LYS A 94 15.30 -8.47 7.58
N LYS A 95 14.82 -8.43 6.34
CA LYS A 95 14.85 -7.26 5.45
C LYS A 95 13.54 -7.21 4.66
N PRO A 96 12.98 -6.02 4.38
CA PRO A 96 11.85 -5.88 3.47
C PRO A 96 12.20 -6.46 2.10
N LYS A 97 11.19 -7.00 1.41
CA LYS A 97 11.36 -7.46 0.03
C LYS A 97 11.08 -6.30 -0.92
N GLU A 98 12.09 -5.93 -1.69
CA GLU A 98 11.97 -4.92 -2.74
C GLU A 98 11.51 -5.55 -4.07
N THR A 99 10.61 -4.84 -4.76
CA THR A 99 10.07 -5.15 -6.10
C THR A 99 9.56 -3.85 -6.75
N TYR A 100 9.10 -3.91 -8.00
CA TYR A 100 8.42 -2.81 -8.69
C TYR A 100 6.91 -2.95 -8.63
N LEU A 101 6.20 -1.81 -8.62
CA LEU A 101 4.74 -1.78 -8.50
C LEU A 101 4.03 -2.62 -9.57
N ASN A 102 4.54 -2.64 -10.80
CA ASN A 102 3.96 -3.35 -11.95
C ASN A 102 4.11 -4.88 -11.90
N GLU A 103 5.03 -5.42 -11.09
CA GLU A 103 5.15 -6.87 -10.88
C GLU A 103 3.88 -7.44 -10.24
N ASN A 104 3.12 -6.60 -9.53
CA ASN A 104 1.77 -6.82 -8.98
C ASN A 104 1.57 -8.06 -8.10
N SER A 105 2.62 -8.84 -7.87
CA SER A 105 2.57 -10.06 -7.08
C SER A 105 3.92 -10.45 -6.47
N PHE A 106 3.86 -11.09 -5.32
CA PHE A 106 5.00 -11.65 -4.60
C PHE A 106 4.57 -12.97 -3.94
N THR A 107 5.42 -13.99 -4.01
CA THR A 107 5.18 -15.27 -3.33
C THR A 107 5.96 -15.33 -2.03
N LEU A 108 5.22 -15.38 -0.92
CA LEU A 108 5.75 -15.49 0.43
C LEU A 108 5.68 -16.94 0.89
N LYS A 109 6.82 -17.54 1.23
CA LYS A 109 6.86 -18.88 1.82
C LYS A 109 6.57 -18.79 3.32
N LEU A 110 5.54 -19.49 3.79
CA LEU A 110 5.15 -19.53 5.21
C LEU A 110 6.02 -20.53 6.00
N ASP A 111 7.33 -20.28 6.03
CA ASP A 111 8.33 -21.16 6.64
C ASP A 111 8.19 -21.23 8.18
N SER A 112 8.28 -22.42 8.76
CA SER A 112 8.19 -22.64 10.21
C SER A 112 9.25 -21.92 11.05
N ASN A 113 10.34 -21.45 10.44
CA ASN A 113 11.36 -20.65 11.13
C ASN A 113 10.93 -19.20 11.35
N LEU A 114 9.95 -18.71 10.58
CA LEU A 114 9.48 -17.32 10.61
C LEU A 114 8.02 -17.20 11.06
N PHE A 115 7.22 -18.23 10.79
CA PHE A 115 5.80 -18.26 11.10
C PHE A 115 5.51 -19.35 12.13
N GLU A 116 4.76 -18.96 13.15
CA GLU A 116 4.16 -19.88 14.11
C GLU A 116 2.67 -20.04 13.81
N ALA A 117 2.21 -21.27 13.92
CA ALA A 117 0.80 -21.62 13.75
C ALA A 117 0.00 -21.44 15.05
N ASN A 118 -1.32 -21.40 14.90
CA ASN A 118 -2.34 -21.34 15.97
C ASN A 118 -2.30 -20.03 16.78
N GLU A 119 -3.40 -19.28 16.76
CA GLU A 119 -3.61 -18.06 17.57
C GLU A 119 -2.66 -16.88 17.27
N LYS A 120 -1.81 -16.98 16.25
CA LYS A 120 -1.01 -15.87 15.75
C LYS A 120 -1.58 -15.31 14.46
N PHE A 121 -1.59 -13.98 14.37
CA PHE A 121 -2.05 -13.24 13.22
C PHE A 121 -0.94 -12.42 12.62
N TYR A 122 -0.93 -12.33 11.31
CA TYR A 122 0.07 -11.63 10.53
C TYR A 122 -0.63 -10.66 9.57
N LYS A 123 0.11 -9.66 9.10
CA LYS A 123 -0.33 -8.80 8.00
C LYS A 123 0.83 -8.48 7.07
N VAL A 124 0.51 -8.18 5.83
CA VAL A 124 1.45 -7.67 4.84
C VAL A 124 1.21 -6.18 4.67
N THR A 125 2.28 -5.41 4.59
CA THR A 125 2.23 -4.00 4.18
C THR A 125 3.09 -3.81 2.94
N ILE A 126 2.68 -2.84 2.13
CA ILE A 126 3.43 -2.36 0.97
C ILE A 126 3.69 -0.88 1.19
N SER A 127 4.97 -0.51 1.18
CA SER A 127 5.42 0.88 1.27
C SER A 127 6.09 1.34 -0.01
N LEU A 128 6.07 2.64 -0.29
CA LEU A 128 6.95 3.23 -1.30
C LEU A 128 8.40 3.17 -0.81
N LYS A 129 9.35 2.84 -1.69
CA LYS A 129 10.76 2.68 -1.28
C LYS A 129 11.40 3.98 -0.82
N ASP A 130 11.12 5.08 -1.51
CA ASP A 130 11.85 6.34 -1.32
C ASP A 130 11.46 7.05 -0.02
N ASP A 131 10.17 7.03 0.32
CA ASP A 131 9.62 7.74 1.48
C ASP A 131 9.23 6.80 2.64
N GLU A 132 9.38 5.48 2.44
CA GLU A 132 8.92 4.40 3.35
C GLU A 132 7.43 4.49 3.76
N GLU A 133 6.65 5.33 3.08
CA GLU A 133 5.23 5.54 3.34
C GLU A 133 4.42 4.27 3.07
N VAL A 134 3.64 3.84 4.06
CA VAL A 134 2.74 2.69 3.92
C VAL A 134 1.52 3.08 3.07
N VAL A 135 1.50 2.61 1.83
CA VAL A 135 0.44 2.88 0.84
C VAL A 135 -0.52 1.71 0.65
N GLY A 136 -0.20 0.54 1.21
CA GLY A 136 -1.06 -0.65 1.15
C GLY A 136 -0.92 -1.55 2.37
N THR A 137 -2.03 -2.13 2.81
CA THR A 137 -2.07 -3.11 3.92
C THR A 137 -3.07 -4.21 3.60
N SER A 138 -2.68 -5.46 3.83
CA SER A 138 -3.58 -6.61 3.69
C SER A 138 -4.54 -6.72 4.87
N LYS A 139 -5.64 -7.48 4.69
CA LYS A 139 -6.34 -8.05 5.84
C LYS A 139 -5.37 -8.92 6.66
N SER A 140 -5.62 -9.04 7.96
CA SER A 140 -4.90 -9.98 8.81
C SER A 140 -5.15 -11.42 8.36
N PHE A 141 -4.16 -12.29 8.53
CA PHE A 141 -4.26 -13.71 8.23
C PHE A 141 -3.63 -14.56 9.33
N GLY A 142 -4.11 -15.79 9.49
CA GLY A 142 -3.56 -16.79 10.39
C GLY A 142 -2.75 -17.85 9.66
N VAL A 143 -1.99 -18.64 10.42
CA VAL A 143 -1.26 -19.81 9.92
C VAL A 143 -1.66 -21.05 10.73
N CYS A 144 -1.82 -22.19 10.07
CA CYS A 144 -2.21 -23.47 10.69
C CYS A 144 -1.13 -24.55 10.45
N ASN A 145 -0.93 -25.48 11.38
CA ASN A 145 -0.11 -26.67 11.12
C ASN A 145 -0.86 -27.75 10.33
N LYS A 146 -2.17 -27.86 10.57
CA LYS A 146 -3.09 -28.79 9.91
C LYS A 146 -4.40 -28.06 9.62
N CYS A 147 -4.53 -27.48 8.43
CA CYS A 147 -5.78 -26.86 8.01
C CYS A 147 -6.74 -27.99 7.66
N LYS A 148 -7.73 -28.20 8.53
CA LYS A 148 -8.83 -29.14 8.29
C LYS A 148 -9.77 -28.59 7.25
#